data_AF-A0A963JJZ3-F1
#
_entry.id   AF-A0A963JJZ3-F1
#
_cell.length_a   1.000
_cell.length_b   1.000
_cell.length_c   1.000
_cell.angle_alpha   90.00
_cell.angle_beta   90.00
_cell.angle_gamma   90.00
#
_symmetry.space_group_name_H-M   'P 1'
#
loop_
_entity.id
_entity.type
_entity.pdbx_description
1 polymer ?
#
loop_
_entity_poly.entity_id
_entity_poly.type
_entity_poly.pdbx_seq_one_letter_code
_entity_poly.pdbx_strand_id
1 'polypeptide(L)'
;MKFITLLFLALIPTLSAAENFLINSNKLFNFTEAAFPDYFSPAGVKTTTLGEFLVRYYPATDTYIGTKGEKVYVYGNVFGGLLSAGVITDFIESESDSDELLAQLFARAQSNVQVFGTGTVISILSDDLDGNRHQRFIIELKSKQTLLIAHNIDLAPRIDTLAVNDPIEFFGEFEWNNKGGVIHWTHHDPEDIHVNGWLFHNNMIYQ
;
A
#
# COMPACT_ATOMS: atom_id res chain seq x y z
N MET A 1 0.26 -52.60 16.30
CA MET A 1 1.46 -51.81 15.96
C MET A 1 1.01 -50.37 15.78
N LYS A 2 1.41 -49.45 16.67
CA LYS A 2 1.10 -48.01 16.56
C LYS A 2 2.13 -47.39 15.62
N PHE A 3 1.70 -46.89 14.46
CA PHE A 3 2.56 -46.05 13.63
C PHE A 3 2.66 -44.68 14.30
N ILE A 4 3.87 -44.34 14.72
CA ILE A 4 4.25 -43.00 15.16
C ILE A 4 5.14 -42.42 14.07
N THR A 5 5.01 -41.11 13.90
CA THR A 5 5.91 -40.16 13.22
C THR A 5 5.88 -40.11 11.69
N LEU A 6 6.11 -38.96 11.06
CA LEU A 6 6.75 -37.72 11.50
C LEU A 6 6.20 -36.58 10.63
N LEU A 7 5.58 -35.55 11.22
CA LEU A 7 5.19 -34.34 10.48
C LEU A 7 6.46 -33.50 10.32
N PHE A 8 7.03 -33.48 9.12
CA PHE A 8 8.09 -32.53 8.76
C PHE A 8 7.46 -31.14 8.72
N LEU A 9 7.72 -30.30 9.72
CA LEU A 9 7.61 -28.86 9.54
C LEU A 9 8.76 -28.46 8.62
N ALA A 10 8.48 -28.37 7.32
CA ALA A 10 9.34 -27.63 6.43
C ALA A 10 9.27 -26.16 6.89
N LEU A 11 10.40 -25.62 7.38
CA LEU A 11 10.58 -24.18 7.42
C LEU A 11 10.59 -23.72 5.96
N ILE A 12 9.44 -23.30 5.46
CA ILE A 12 9.37 -22.59 4.19
C ILE A 12 10.05 -21.25 4.48
N PRO A 13 11.18 -20.92 3.83
CA PRO A 13 11.68 -19.56 3.91
C PRO A 13 10.55 -18.66 3.41
N THR A 14 10.09 -17.76 4.28
CA THR A 14 9.15 -16.72 3.85
C THR A 14 9.88 -15.91 2.79
N LEU A 15 9.59 -16.23 1.53
CA LEU A 15 9.87 -15.33 0.43
C LEU A 15 9.11 -14.07 0.84
N SER A 16 9.82 -13.04 1.29
CA SER A 16 9.21 -11.77 1.69
C SER A 16 8.37 -11.33 0.51
N ALA A 17 7.05 -11.53 0.66
CA ALA A 17 6.09 -11.05 -0.28
C ALA A 17 6.25 -9.54 -0.24
N ALA A 18 6.18 -8.89 -1.39
CA ALA A 18 5.91 -7.47 -1.37
C ALA A 18 4.61 -7.27 -0.58
N GLU A 19 4.78 -6.68 0.60
CA GLU A 19 3.76 -6.54 1.65
C GLU A 19 3.03 -5.22 1.37
N ASN A 20 1.69 -5.26 1.33
CA ASN A 20 0.86 -4.06 1.16
C ASN A 20 0.89 -3.23 2.45
N PHE A 21 2.05 -2.62 2.74
CA PHE A 21 2.34 -1.96 4.01
C PHE A 21 1.35 -0.85 4.31
N LEU A 22 1.08 0.03 3.34
CA LEU A 22 0.18 1.15 3.56
C LEU A 22 -1.27 0.69 3.69
N ILE A 23 -1.71 -0.27 2.86
CA ILE A 23 -3.06 -0.87 2.99
C ILE A 23 -3.24 -1.51 4.36
N ASN A 24 -2.30 -2.36 4.78
CA ASN A 24 -2.38 -3.07 6.05
C ASN A 24 -2.27 -2.14 7.25
N SER A 25 -1.43 -1.11 7.17
CA SER A 25 -1.34 -0.07 8.20
C SER A 25 -2.65 0.71 8.31
N ASN A 26 -3.26 1.11 7.19
CA ASN A 26 -4.56 1.77 7.19
C ASN A 26 -5.67 0.89 7.78
N LYS A 27 -5.70 -0.40 7.44
CA LYS A 27 -6.66 -1.36 8.01
C LYS A 27 -6.49 -1.49 9.52
N LEU A 28 -5.25 -1.59 10.01
CA LEU A 28 -4.96 -1.62 11.44
C LEU A 28 -5.37 -0.32 12.14
N PHE A 29 -5.08 0.84 11.55
CA PHE A 29 -5.40 2.13 12.16
C PHE A 29 -6.91 2.33 12.25
N ASN A 30 -7.65 2.00 11.19
CA ASN A 30 -9.12 2.02 11.19
C ASN A 30 -9.71 1.06 12.24
N PHE A 31 -9.17 -0.16 12.34
CA PHE A 31 -9.55 -1.11 13.40
C PHE A 31 -9.32 -0.52 14.79
N THR A 32 -8.17 0.13 14.98
CA THR A 32 -7.77 0.71 16.27
C THR A 32 -8.66 1.88 16.67
N GLU A 33 -8.99 2.78 15.75
CA GLU A 33 -9.95 3.88 15.95
C GLU A 33 -11.32 3.34 16.40
N ALA A 34 -11.79 2.25 15.79
CA ALA A 34 -13.09 1.65 16.13
C ALA A 34 -13.07 0.88 17.46
N ALA A 35 -11.98 0.15 17.74
CA ALA A 35 -11.87 -0.70 18.93
C ALA A 35 -11.49 0.07 20.19
N PHE A 36 -10.75 1.18 20.05
CA PHE A 36 -10.16 1.93 21.16
C PHE A 36 -10.36 3.46 21.02
N PRO A 37 -11.61 3.95 20.85
CA PRO A 37 -11.90 5.36 20.57
C PRO A 37 -11.47 6.31 21.71
N ASP A 38 -11.40 5.84 22.95
CA ASP A 38 -10.92 6.63 24.09
C ASP A 38 -9.43 7.00 23.98
N TYR A 39 -8.67 6.26 23.18
CA TYR A 39 -7.24 6.48 22.96
C TYR A 39 -6.95 7.05 21.58
N PHE A 40 -7.79 6.79 20.57
CA PHE A 40 -7.53 7.17 19.17
C PHE A 40 -8.75 7.88 18.60
N SER A 41 -8.84 9.19 18.84
CA SER A 41 -9.96 10.04 18.42
C SER A 41 -9.50 11.42 17.92
N PRO A 42 -10.13 11.98 16.87
CA PRO A 42 -11.25 11.42 16.11
C PRO A 42 -10.85 10.27 15.18
N ALA A 43 -11.82 9.47 14.74
CA ALA A 43 -11.61 8.47 13.69
C ALA A 43 -11.48 9.13 12.29
N GLY A 44 -10.93 8.39 11.33
CA GLY A 44 -10.78 8.86 9.95
C GLY A 44 -9.65 9.87 9.74
N VAL A 45 -8.67 9.89 10.64
CA VAL A 45 -7.48 10.74 10.47
C VAL A 45 -6.66 10.23 9.27
N LYS A 46 -6.11 11.15 8.49
CA LYS A 46 -5.26 10.80 7.34
C LYS A 46 -3.94 10.20 7.82
N THR A 47 -3.53 9.09 7.21
CA THR A 47 -2.19 8.52 7.42
C THR A 47 -1.14 9.40 6.76
N THR A 48 -0.08 9.69 7.49
CA THR A 48 1.10 10.43 7.02
C THR A 48 2.36 9.64 7.33
N THR A 49 3.50 10.12 6.83
CA THR A 49 4.82 9.55 7.14
C THR A 49 5.55 10.44 8.15
N LEU A 50 6.22 9.81 9.11
CA LEU A 50 7.06 10.47 10.12
C LEU A 50 8.38 9.71 10.19
N GLY A 51 9.38 10.18 9.44
CA GLY A 51 10.60 9.40 9.22
C GLY A 51 10.26 8.07 8.53
N GLU A 52 10.61 6.96 9.16
CA GLU A 52 10.35 5.61 8.63
C GLU A 52 8.98 5.05 9.03
N PHE A 53 8.17 5.82 9.78
CA PHE A 53 6.88 5.36 10.27
C PHE A 53 5.74 5.86 9.38
N LEU A 54 4.78 4.99 9.12
CA LEU A 54 3.42 5.40 8.78
C LEU A 54 2.68 5.70 10.08
N VAL A 55 2.02 6.85 10.20
CA VAL A 55 1.40 7.29 11.46
C VAL A 55 0.05 7.97 11.24
N ARG A 56 -0.80 7.90 12.27
CA ARG A 56 -1.91 8.83 12.49
C ARG A 56 -1.75 9.48 13.86
N TYR A 57 -1.94 10.80 13.89
CA TYR A 57 -1.95 11.60 15.11
C TYR A 57 -3.39 11.98 15.48
N TYR A 58 -3.75 11.76 16.73
CA TYR A 58 -5.08 12.00 17.25
C TYR A 58 -5.07 13.21 18.19
N PRO A 59 -5.46 14.40 17.72
CA PRO A 59 -5.32 15.62 18.49
C PRO A 59 -6.22 15.68 19.74
N ALA A 60 -7.35 14.94 19.77
CA ALA A 60 -8.24 14.97 20.93
C ALA A 60 -7.68 14.17 22.12
N THR A 61 -6.90 13.12 21.84
CA THR A 61 -6.31 12.22 22.84
C THR A 61 -4.81 12.41 23.02
N ASP A 62 -4.19 13.24 22.16
CA ASP A 62 -2.74 13.46 22.07
C ASP A 62 -1.94 12.15 21.98
N THR A 63 -2.39 11.27 21.09
CA THR A 63 -1.75 9.98 20.85
C THR A 63 -1.39 9.79 19.39
N TYR A 64 -0.45 8.88 19.14
CA TYR A 64 -0.16 8.34 17.82
C TYR A 64 -0.40 6.85 17.83
N ILE A 65 -0.87 6.34 16.69
CA ILE A 65 -0.58 4.98 16.26
C ILE A 65 0.35 5.05 15.06
N GLY A 66 1.25 4.08 14.94
CA GLY A 66 2.12 3.99 13.77
C GLY A 66 2.66 2.59 13.50
N THR A 67 3.14 2.41 12.29
CA THR A 67 3.80 1.19 11.82
C THR A 67 5.15 1.50 11.21
N LYS A 68 6.11 0.58 11.38
CA LYS A 68 7.39 0.56 10.67
C LYS A 68 7.60 -0.85 10.12
N GLY A 69 7.35 -1.02 8.81
CA GLY A 69 7.10 -2.34 8.26
C GLY A 69 5.89 -2.97 8.95
N GLU A 70 6.02 -4.22 9.39
CA GLU A 70 4.94 -4.93 10.11
C GLU A 70 4.83 -4.56 11.60
N LYS A 71 5.81 -3.86 12.17
CA LYS A 71 5.83 -3.57 13.61
C LYS A 71 4.88 -2.43 13.95
N VAL A 72 4.09 -2.61 15.00
CA VAL A 72 3.10 -1.65 15.49
C VAL A 72 3.61 -0.92 16.72
N TYR A 73 3.41 0.39 16.72
CA TYR A 73 3.79 1.28 17.80
C TYR A 73 2.61 2.17 18.17
N VAL A 74 2.53 2.51 19.46
CA VAL A 74 1.68 3.59 19.95
C VAL A 74 2.55 4.57 20.71
N TYR A 75 2.20 5.85 20.69
CA TYR A 75 2.91 6.89 21.42
C TYR A 75 1.93 7.84 22.09
N GLY A 76 2.23 8.23 23.32
CA GLY A 76 1.45 9.20 24.08
C GLY A 76 1.73 9.07 25.58
N ASN A 77 1.41 10.12 26.34
CA ASN A 77 1.61 10.11 27.80
C ASN A 77 0.84 8.97 28.48
N VAL A 78 -0.34 8.63 27.95
CA VAL A 78 -1.18 7.53 28.43
C VAL A 78 -0.52 6.15 28.29
N PHE A 79 0.44 6.01 27.37
CA PHE A 79 1.22 4.79 27.17
C PHE A 79 2.60 4.84 27.84
N GLY A 80 2.93 5.92 28.55
CA GLY A 80 4.26 6.14 29.12
C GLY A 80 5.33 6.49 28.07
N GLY A 81 4.95 7.04 26.93
CA GLY A 81 5.84 7.36 25.81
C GLY A 81 5.66 6.40 24.63
N LEU A 82 6.75 6.06 23.95
CA LEU A 82 6.73 5.12 22.82
C LEU A 82 6.63 3.68 23.33
N LEU A 83 5.59 2.97 22.90
CA LEU A 83 5.35 1.58 23.24
C LEU A 83 5.30 0.73 21.95
N SER A 84 6.08 -0.36 21.92
CA SER A 84 5.93 -1.40 20.90
C SER A 84 4.71 -2.25 21.24
N ALA A 85 3.68 -2.22 20.39
CA ALA A 85 2.40 -2.88 20.66
C ALA A 85 2.34 -4.32 20.11
N GLY A 86 3.20 -4.67 19.14
CA GLY A 86 3.21 -5.99 18.50
C GLY A 86 3.54 -5.90 17.02
N VAL A 87 3.01 -6.82 16.22
CA VAL A 87 3.00 -6.76 14.75
C VAL A 87 1.58 -6.66 14.22
N ILE A 88 1.40 -6.21 12.96
CA ILE A 88 0.08 -6.00 12.35
C ILE A 88 -0.81 -7.26 12.46
N THR A 89 -0.21 -8.44 12.22
CA THR A 89 -0.91 -9.73 12.20
C THR A 89 -1.33 -10.24 13.58
N ASP A 90 -0.90 -9.59 14.67
CA ASP A 90 -1.44 -9.87 16.00
C ASP A 90 -2.87 -9.33 16.16
N PHE A 91 -3.26 -8.35 15.33
CA PHE A 91 -4.51 -7.59 15.48
C PHE A 91 -5.48 -7.77 14.31
N ILE A 92 -4.97 -7.90 13.10
CA ILE A 92 -5.78 -7.98 11.88
C ILE A 92 -5.20 -8.99 10.89
N GLU A 93 -6.05 -9.51 10.01
CA GLU A 93 -5.60 -10.26 8.84
C GLU A 93 -5.03 -9.29 7.78
N SER A 94 -3.85 -9.59 7.24
CA SER A 94 -3.24 -8.82 6.16
C SER A 94 -4.00 -8.98 4.85
N GLU A 95 -4.13 -7.89 4.10
CA GLU A 95 -4.70 -7.89 2.76
C GLU A 95 -3.69 -8.43 1.74
N SER A 96 -4.10 -9.44 0.99
CA SER A 96 -3.41 -9.90 -0.21
C SER A 96 -3.53 -8.87 -1.33
N ASP A 97 -2.49 -8.70 -2.15
CA ASP A 97 -2.54 -7.81 -3.31
C ASP A 97 -3.54 -8.30 -4.38
N SER A 98 -3.90 -7.40 -5.31
CA SER A 98 -4.84 -7.70 -6.40
C SER A 98 -4.20 -8.45 -7.57
N ASP A 99 -3.05 -9.13 -7.42
CA ASP A 99 -2.32 -9.71 -8.55
C ASP A 99 -3.14 -10.78 -9.31
N GLU A 100 -3.82 -11.68 -8.58
CA GLU A 100 -4.71 -12.66 -9.21
C GLU A 100 -5.91 -11.98 -9.90
N LEU A 101 -6.48 -10.95 -9.28
CA LEU A 101 -7.57 -10.17 -9.88
C LEU A 101 -7.11 -9.47 -11.15
N LEU A 102 -5.93 -8.85 -11.15
CA LEU A 102 -5.32 -8.17 -12.30
C LEU A 102 -5.12 -9.12 -13.48
N ALA A 103 -4.66 -10.36 -13.21
CA ALA A 103 -4.55 -11.38 -14.25
C ALA A 103 -5.92 -11.74 -14.84
N GLN A 104 -6.97 -11.83 -14.01
CA GLN A 104 -8.34 -12.10 -14.47
C GLN A 104 -8.91 -10.94 -15.29
N LEU A 105 -8.74 -9.70 -14.85
CA LEU A 105 -9.18 -8.49 -15.56
C LEU A 105 -8.48 -8.41 -16.92
N PHE A 106 -7.18 -8.68 -16.95
CA PHE A 106 -6.40 -8.69 -18.18
C PHE A 106 -6.87 -9.76 -19.17
N ALA A 107 -7.06 -11.00 -18.70
CA ALA A 107 -7.54 -12.10 -19.54
C ALA A 107 -8.95 -11.87 -20.11
N ARG A 108 -9.76 -11.06 -19.45
CA ARG A 108 -11.14 -10.74 -19.85
C ARG A 108 -11.29 -9.38 -20.53
N ALA A 109 -10.20 -8.65 -20.74
CA ALA A 109 -10.19 -7.29 -21.27
C ALA A 109 -11.15 -6.33 -20.52
N GLN A 110 -11.11 -6.37 -19.18
CA GLN A 110 -11.94 -5.54 -18.31
C GLN A 110 -11.17 -4.32 -17.80
N SER A 111 -11.86 -3.19 -17.70
CA SER A 111 -11.36 -1.86 -17.32
C SER A 111 -12.22 -1.24 -16.21
N ASN A 112 -11.84 -0.07 -15.70
CA ASN A 112 -12.55 0.71 -14.67
C ASN A 112 -12.71 -0.08 -13.35
N VAL A 113 -11.64 -0.74 -12.89
CA VAL A 113 -11.63 -1.50 -11.64
C VAL A 113 -10.56 -0.96 -10.71
N GLN A 114 -10.98 -0.49 -9.54
CA GLN A 114 -10.07 -0.08 -8.47
C GLN A 114 -9.33 -1.30 -7.91
N VAL A 115 -8.01 -1.22 -7.86
CA VAL A 115 -7.11 -2.28 -7.42
C VAL A 115 -5.98 -1.71 -6.58
N PHE A 116 -5.41 -2.54 -5.71
CA PHE A 116 -4.15 -2.26 -5.04
C PHE A 116 -3.19 -3.42 -5.23
N GLY A 117 -1.91 -3.15 -5.15
CA GLY A 117 -0.93 -4.21 -5.09
C GLY A 117 0.48 -3.68 -5.04
N THR A 118 1.40 -4.61 -5.27
CA THR A 118 2.81 -4.33 -5.24
C THR A 118 3.49 -4.82 -6.51
N GLY A 119 4.50 -4.10 -6.96
CA GLY A 119 5.32 -4.50 -8.10
C GLY A 119 6.73 -3.94 -7.99
N THR A 120 7.63 -4.49 -8.80
CA THR A 120 9.01 -4.01 -8.90
C THR A 120 9.16 -3.17 -10.16
N VAL A 121 9.74 -1.97 -10.04
CA VAL A 121 10.00 -1.11 -11.20
C VAL A 121 11.01 -1.78 -12.13
N ILE A 122 10.62 -2.03 -13.38
CA ILE A 122 11.51 -2.65 -14.39
C ILE A 122 11.92 -1.66 -15.49
N SER A 123 11.22 -0.53 -15.64
CA SER A 123 11.55 0.50 -16.62
C SER A 123 11.00 1.86 -16.19
N ILE A 124 11.80 2.92 -16.35
CA ILE A 124 11.36 4.31 -16.16
C ILE A 124 11.28 4.94 -17.54
N LEU A 125 10.13 5.53 -17.87
CA LEU A 125 9.87 6.15 -19.16
C LEU A 125 9.98 7.67 -19.04
N SER A 126 10.09 8.36 -20.17
CA SER A 126 9.92 9.82 -20.18
C SER A 126 8.51 10.18 -19.69
N ASP A 127 8.43 11.25 -18.90
CA ASP A 127 7.16 11.83 -18.50
C ASP A 127 6.31 12.15 -19.74
N ASP A 128 5.01 11.92 -19.63
CA ASP A 128 4.04 12.41 -20.61
C ASP A 128 3.70 13.86 -20.25
N LEU A 129 3.90 14.76 -21.21
CA LEU A 129 3.69 16.20 -21.01
C LEU A 129 2.54 16.75 -21.86
N ASP A 130 1.86 15.89 -22.61
CA ASP A 130 0.73 16.28 -23.45
C ASP A 130 -0.57 16.24 -22.64
N GLY A 131 -1.21 17.39 -22.45
CA GLY A 131 -2.40 17.49 -21.60
C GLY A 131 -2.04 17.47 -20.11
N ASN A 132 -2.73 16.64 -19.31
CA ASN A 132 -2.36 16.42 -17.91
C ASN A 132 -1.03 15.64 -17.88
N ARG A 133 -0.07 16.14 -17.12
CA ARG A 133 1.29 15.59 -17.07
C ARG A 133 1.31 14.31 -16.25
N HIS A 134 2.00 13.29 -16.74
CA HIS A 134 2.13 12.01 -16.04
C HIS A 134 3.58 11.54 -15.94
N GLN A 135 4.02 11.16 -14.74
CA GLN A 135 5.19 10.30 -14.59
C GLN A 135 4.82 8.89 -15.01
N ARG A 136 5.68 8.25 -15.81
CA ARG A 136 5.41 6.93 -16.38
C ARG A 136 6.54 5.96 -16.09
N PHE A 137 6.18 4.78 -15.62
CA PHE A 137 7.13 3.68 -15.39
C PHE A 137 6.39 2.34 -15.45
N ILE A 138 7.14 1.28 -15.72
CA ILE A 138 6.60 -0.07 -15.82
C ILE A 138 7.00 -0.84 -14.57
N ILE A 139 6.03 -1.52 -13.95
CA ILE A 139 6.26 -2.47 -12.87
C ILE A 139 6.00 -3.90 -13.34
N GLU A 140 6.70 -4.86 -12.74
CA GLU A 140 6.42 -6.30 -12.84
C GLU A 140 5.79 -6.79 -11.54
N LEU A 141 4.64 -7.47 -11.64
CA LEU A 141 3.95 -8.11 -10.52
C LEU A 141 4.53 -9.51 -10.23
N LYS A 142 4.11 -10.14 -9.12
CA LYS A 142 4.56 -11.50 -8.76
C LYS A 142 4.16 -12.52 -9.83
N SER A 143 2.99 -12.34 -10.45
CA SER A 143 2.47 -13.11 -11.59
C SER A 143 3.27 -12.99 -12.89
N LYS A 144 4.25 -12.07 -12.95
CA LYS A 144 5.00 -11.68 -14.17
C LYS A 144 4.19 -10.86 -15.18
N GLN A 145 2.94 -10.51 -14.86
CA GLN A 145 2.26 -9.46 -15.58
C GLN A 145 3.00 -8.12 -15.38
N THR A 146 3.05 -7.32 -16.44
CA THR A 146 3.60 -5.97 -16.37
C THR A 146 2.48 -4.95 -16.46
N LEU A 147 2.62 -3.85 -15.73
CA LEU A 147 1.68 -2.74 -15.72
C LEU A 147 2.42 -1.44 -15.98
N LEU A 148 1.83 -0.56 -16.79
CA LEU A 148 2.23 0.83 -16.85
C LEU A 148 1.61 1.58 -15.68
N ILE A 149 2.41 2.26 -14.87
CA ILE A 149 1.91 3.27 -13.94
C ILE A 149 1.89 4.61 -14.68
N ALA A 150 0.73 5.28 -14.71
CA ALA A 150 0.54 6.63 -15.22
C ALA A 150 0.13 7.54 -14.05
N HIS A 151 1.12 8.10 -13.36
CA HIS A 151 0.92 8.92 -12.18
C HIS A 151 0.80 10.40 -12.56
N ASN A 152 -0.38 11.00 -12.36
CA ASN A 152 -0.63 12.40 -12.70
C ASN A 152 0.16 13.35 -11.77
N ILE A 153 1.17 14.02 -12.33
CA ILE A 153 2.08 14.91 -11.59
C ILE A 153 1.62 16.37 -11.56
N ASP A 154 0.44 16.66 -12.10
CA ASP A 154 -0.27 17.92 -11.84
C ASP A 154 -1.02 17.88 -10.50
N LEU A 155 -1.46 16.69 -10.09
CA LEU A 155 -2.30 16.49 -8.90
C LEU A 155 -1.51 15.96 -7.70
N ALA A 156 -0.46 15.17 -7.94
CA ALA A 156 0.40 14.62 -6.90
C ALA A 156 1.89 14.88 -7.21
N PRO A 157 2.79 14.87 -6.22
CA PRO A 157 4.22 15.06 -6.47
C PRO A 157 4.82 13.94 -7.34
N ARG A 158 5.72 14.31 -8.25
CA ARG A 158 6.56 13.34 -8.98
C ARG A 158 7.47 12.58 -8.02
N ILE A 159 7.70 11.29 -8.27
CA ILE A 159 8.69 10.48 -7.54
C ILE A 159 10.07 10.71 -8.15
N ASP A 160 10.80 11.71 -7.67
CA ASP A 160 12.13 12.07 -8.21
C ASP A 160 13.22 11.05 -7.88
N THR A 161 13.05 10.29 -6.79
CA THR A 161 14.00 9.27 -6.34
C THR A 161 13.74 7.88 -6.92
N LEU A 162 12.78 7.72 -7.84
CA LEU A 162 12.41 6.42 -8.40
C LEU A 162 13.56 5.80 -9.20
N ALA A 163 13.88 4.55 -8.93
CA ALA A 163 14.89 3.78 -9.62
C ALA A 163 14.37 2.41 -10.09
N VAL A 164 15.04 1.82 -11.08
CA VAL A 164 14.79 0.43 -11.49
C VAL A 164 15.17 -0.50 -10.34
N ASN A 165 14.37 -1.55 -10.13
CA ASN A 165 14.36 -2.48 -9.01
C ASN A 165 13.74 -1.96 -7.71
N ASP A 166 13.24 -0.73 -7.69
CA ASP A 166 12.50 -0.27 -6.52
C ASP A 166 11.17 -1.01 -6.38
N PRO A 167 10.78 -1.39 -5.15
CA PRO A 167 9.42 -1.82 -4.87
C PRO A 167 8.48 -0.61 -4.89
N ILE A 168 7.28 -0.81 -5.45
CA ILE A 168 6.17 0.14 -5.42
C ILE A 168 4.95 -0.58 -4.90
N GLU A 169 4.27 0.03 -3.92
CA GLU A 169 2.89 -0.27 -3.59
C GLU A 169 2.01 0.79 -4.24
N PHE A 170 0.89 0.38 -4.82
CA PHE A 170 -0.03 1.26 -5.53
C PHE A 170 -1.47 0.98 -5.11
N PHE A 171 -2.28 2.04 -5.18
CA PHE A 171 -3.73 1.96 -5.18
C PHE A 171 -4.24 2.89 -6.27
N GLY A 172 -4.99 2.35 -7.22
CA GLY A 172 -5.47 3.09 -8.38
C GLY A 172 -6.46 2.28 -9.20
N GLU A 173 -6.89 2.84 -10.32
CA GLU A 173 -7.79 2.16 -11.23
C GLU A 173 -7.02 1.46 -12.34
N PHE A 174 -7.44 0.23 -12.67
CA PHE A 174 -6.91 -0.55 -13.76
C PHE A 174 -7.64 -0.29 -15.07
N GLU A 175 -6.87 0.00 -16.11
CA GLU A 175 -7.31 0.13 -17.49
C GLU A 175 -6.63 -0.90 -18.39
N TRP A 176 -7.43 -1.64 -19.15
CA TRP A 176 -6.91 -2.68 -20.04
C TRP A 176 -6.22 -2.10 -21.28
N ASN A 177 -5.11 -2.72 -21.68
CA ASN A 177 -4.54 -2.60 -23.01
C ASN A 177 -3.84 -3.92 -23.40
N ASN A 178 -3.42 -4.07 -24.65
CA ASN A 178 -2.72 -5.29 -25.10
C ASN A 178 -1.25 -5.41 -24.63
N LYS A 179 -0.79 -4.55 -23.73
CA LYS A 179 0.57 -4.50 -23.17
C LYS A 179 0.62 -4.82 -21.68
N GLY A 180 -0.47 -5.33 -21.10
CA GLY A 180 -0.55 -5.72 -19.69
C GLY A 180 -1.50 -4.87 -18.85
N GLY A 181 -1.84 -3.67 -19.32
CA GLY A 181 -2.72 -2.71 -18.65
C GLY A 181 -2.00 -1.49 -18.08
N VAL A 182 -2.79 -0.52 -17.63
CA VAL A 182 -2.35 0.74 -17.02
C VAL A 182 -2.98 0.85 -15.64
N ILE A 183 -2.23 1.35 -14.67
CA ILE A 183 -2.78 1.89 -13.42
C ILE A 183 -2.72 3.41 -13.51
N HIS A 184 -3.87 4.05 -13.36
CA HIS A 184 -4.02 5.49 -13.24
C HIS A 184 -4.85 5.83 -11.98
N TRP A 185 -5.27 7.08 -11.81
CA TRP A 185 -5.97 7.52 -10.58
C TRP A 185 -5.19 7.23 -9.29
N THR A 186 -3.86 7.28 -9.34
CA THR A 186 -2.98 7.09 -8.18
C THR A 186 -2.77 8.39 -7.40
N HIS A 187 -3.82 9.18 -7.22
CA HIS A 187 -3.81 10.47 -6.54
C HIS A 187 -5.16 10.75 -5.88
N HIS A 188 -5.22 11.76 -5.02
CA HIS A 188 -6.48 12.30 -4.54
C HIS A 188 -7.27 12.94 -5.69
N ASP A 189 -8.56 12.64 -5.79
CA ASP A 189 -9.48 13.33 -6.67
C ASP A 189 -9.98 14.65 -6.00
N PRO A 190 -9.60 15.83 -6.50
CA PRO A 190 -9.99 17.10 -5.90
C PRO A 190 -11.50 17.37 -5.92
N GLU A 191 -12.25 16.66 -6.76
CA GLU A 191 -13.70 16.81 -6.90
C GLU A 191 -14.50 15.79 -6.05
N ASP A 192 -13.81 14.82 -5.41
CA ASP A 192 -14.42 13.74 -4.62
C ASP A 192 -15.52 12.96 -5.37
N ILE A 193 -15.37 12.78 -6.68
CA ILE A 193 -16.30 12.02 -7.55
C ILE A 193 -15.75 10.63 -7.93
N HIS A 194 -14.44 10.43 -7.81
CA HIS A 194 -13.74 9.18 -8.05
C HIS A 194 -13.06 8.66 -6.77
N VAL A 195 -12.82 7.35 -6.70
CA VAL A 195 -12.04 6.76 -5.60
C VAL A 195 -10.61 7.31 -5.65
N ASN A 196 -10.16 7.87 -4.54
CA ASN A 196 -8.77 8.32 -4.37
C ASN A 196 -7.79 7.17 -4.54
N GLY A 197 -6.61 7.46 -5.07
CA GLY A 197 -5.48 6.53 -5.11
C GLY A 197 -4.19 7.15 -4.62
N TRP A 198 -3.11 6.37 -4.71
CA TRP A 198 -1.79 6.78 -4.25
C TRP A 198 -0.72 5.83 -4.78
N LEU A 199 0.53 6.29 -4.75
CA LEU A 199 1.73 5.45 -4.79
C LEU A 199 2.46 5.52 -3.46
N PHE A 200 3.06 4.40 -3.04
CA PHE A 200 3.90 4.35 -1.86
C PHE A 200 5.29 3.83 -2.25
N HIS A 201 6.29 4.66 -1.99
CA HIS A 201 7.69 4.45 -2.35
C HIS A 201 8.59 4.98 -1.25
N ASN A 202 9.56 4.19 -0.79
CA ASN A 202 10.57 4.61 0.20
C ASN A 202 9.97 5.34 1.42
N ASN A 203 8.92 4.76 2.01
CA ASN A 203 8.21 5.32 3.17
C ASN A 203 7.60 6.70 2.92
N MET A 204 7.26 7.03 1.68
CA MET A 204 6.54 8.24 1.29
C MET A 204 5.29 7.89 0.50
N ILE A 205 4.20 8.59 0.80
CA ILE A 205 2.91 8.49 0.10
C ILE A 205 2.82 9.63 -0.91
N TYR A 206 2.59 9.29 -2.17
CA TYR A 206 2.40 10.22 -3.28
C TYR A 206 0.93 10.17 -3.69
N GLN A 207 0.19 11.25 -3.44
CA GLN A 207 -1.23 11.37 -3.77
C GLN A 207 -1.68 12.83 -3.82
#